data_AF-A0A915K1W4-F1
#
_entry.id   AF-A0A915K1W4-F1
#
_cell.length_a   1.000
_cell.length_b   1.000
_cell.length_c   1.000
_cell.angle_alpha   90.00
_cell.angle_beta   90.00
_cell.angle_gamma   90.00
#
_symmetry.space_group_name_H-M   'P 1'
#
loop_
_entity.id
_entity.type
_entity.pdbx_description
1 polymer ?
#
loop_
_entity_poly.entity_id
_entity_poly.type
_entity_poly.pdbx_seq_one_letter_code
_entity_poly.pdbx_strand_id
1 'polypeptide(L)'
;MGLNVDFQKEGEPSTHFLNGQVKRGLEVLSPDVNDKNKEIPIGTQCRNPACTKTYDKNFDPNETCWYHSGTAIFHEGMKYWSCCQRKTSDFESFLQQEGCTSGRHCFRIDKNEVKNQNNCRYDWHQTGDDLYVTIYGKLSQPADSWFECDQVNLKAHVEYDDGDSIFNLDVPLWGAINVDNSQVTMTAAKVEICMKKSEKVSWPKLIFVEQTPVEKLNNN
;
A
#
# COMPACT_ATOMS: atom_id res chain seq x y z
N MET A 1 1.93 49.75 6.71
CA MET A 1 1.00 48.93 7.51
C MET A 1 1.28 47.48 7.15
N GLY A 2 1.95 46.76 8.04
CA GLY A 2 2.16 45.33 7.90
C GLY A 2 0.96 44.52 8.35
N LEU A 3 1.20 43.20 8.47
CA LEU A 3 0.32 42.09 8.87
C LEU A 3 -0.36 41.40 7.67
N ASN A 4 -0.37 40.07 7.54
CA ASN A 4 0.50 39.00 8.05
C ASN A 4 0.15 37.77 7.21
N VAL A 5 1.09 36.83 7.11
CA VAL A 5 0.95 35.57 6.41
C VAL A 5 0.05 34.63 7.23
N ASP A 6 -1.12 34.25 6.72
CA ASP A 6 -1.86 33.13 7.30
C ASP A 6 -1.29 31.82 6.78
N PHE A 7 -0.45 31.21 7.62
CA PHE A 7 -0.10 29.80 7.57
C PHE A 7 -1.39 28.96 7.61
N GLN A 8 -1.73 28.31 6.49
CA GLN A 8 -2.68 27.21 6.53
C GLN A 8 -2.02 26.07 7.32
N LYS A 9 -2.65 25.73 8.44
CA LYS A 9 -2.20 24.71 9.39
C LYS A 9 -2.22 23.33 8.75
N GLU A 10 -1.12 22.61 8.89
CA GLU A 10 -1.08 21.17 8.62
C GLU A 10 -2.04 20.43 9.56
N GLY A 11 -2.91 19.57 9.00
CA GLY A 11 -3.67 18.60 9.80
C GLY A 11 -5.17 18.42 9.55
N GLU A 12 -5.79 19.00 8.51
CA GLU A 12 -7.21 18.72 8.22
C GLU A 12 -7.42 17.55 7.22
N PRO A 13 -8.36 16.63 7.47
CA PRO A 13 -8.70 15.55 6.55
C PRO A 13 -9.40 16.10 5.30
N SER A 14 -8.90 15.76 4.11
CA SER A 14 -9.57 16.10 2.86
C SER A 14 -10.66 15.06 2.55
N THR A 15 -11.89 15.52 2.35
CA THR A 15 -13.02 14.70 1.89
C THR A 15 -13.23 14.94 0.40
N HIS A 16 -13.31 13.86 -0.36
CA HIS A 16 -13.52 13.90 -1.80
C HIS A 16 -14.67 12.97 -2.20
N PHE A 17 -15.51 13.39 -3.15
CA PHE A 17 -16.52 12.53 -3.77
C PHE A 17 -15.86 11.48 -4.66
N LEU A 18 -16.38 10.26 -4.67
CA LEU A 18 -15.87 9.19 -5.53
C LEU A 18 -16.05 9.56 -7.02
N ASN A 19 -15.08 9.16 -7.85
CA ASN A 19 -14.90 9.51 -9.28
C ASN A 19 -14.28 10.90 -9.59
N GLY A 20 -13.54 11.49 -8.64
CA GLY A 20 -12.72 12.68 -8.88
C GLY A 20 -11.21 12.40 -8.90
N GLN A 21 -10.51 12.82 -9.95
CA GLN A 21 -9.09 13.18 -9.83
C GLN A 21 -8.97 14.40 -8.91
N VAL A 22 -8.03 14.37 -7.96
CA VAL A 22 -7.58 15.61 -7.30
C VAL A 22 -6.93 16.48 -8.39
N LYS A 23 -7.70 17.43 -8.95
CA LYS A 23 -7.26 18.25 -10.09
C LYS A 23 -6.05 19.10 -9.72
N ARG A 24 -4.91 18.85 -10.38
CA ARG A 24 -3.77 19.76 -10.46
C ARG A 24 -4.16 21.05 -11.19
N GLY A 25 -3.76 22.19 -10.62
CA GLY A 25 -3.46 23.38 -11.42
C GLY A 25 -2.22 23.09 -12.28
N LEU A 26 -2.40 23.23 -13.59
CA LEU A 26 -1.51 22.84 -14.67
C LEU A 26 -0.31 23.79 -14.81
N GLU A 27 0.90 23.25 -14.94
CA GLU A 27 1.78 23.61 -16.04
C GLU A 27 2.62 22.39 -16.45
N VAL A 28 2.46 22.01 -17.71
CA VAL A 28 3.09 20.87 -18.37
C VAL A 28 4.53 21.23 -18.68
N LEU A 29 5.49 20.50 -18.10
CA LEU A 29 6.80 20.34 -18.72
C LEU A 29 7.03 18.83 -18.92
N SER A 30 7.43 18.53 -20.15
CA SER A 30 7.61 17.23 -20.78
C SER A 30 8.48 16.25 -19.99
N PRO A 31 8.34 14.93 -20.23
CA PRO A 31 9.20 13.93 -19.61
C PRO A 31 10.62 14.04 -20.17
N ASP A 32 11.53 14.63 -19.38
CA ASP A 32 12.95 14.52 -19.66
C ASP A 32 13.42 13.09 -19.36
N VAL A 33 13.79 12.41 -20.43
CA VAL A 33 14.31 11.06 -20.48
C VAL A 33 15.75 11.04 -19.97
N ASN A 34 15.98 11.08 -18.65
CA ASN A 34 17.21 10.55 -18.02
C ASN A 34 17.19 10.60 -16.48
N ASP A 35 16.67 9.58 -15.79
CA ASP A 35 16.82 9.44 -14.32
C ASP A 35 17.55 8.13 -13.96
N LYS A 36 18.61 7.79 -14.71
CA LYS A 36 19.51 6.65 -14.41
C LYS A 36 20.78 7.05 -13.66
N ASN A 37 20.96 8.33 -13.32
CA ASN A 37 22.24 8.85 -12.83
C ASN A 37 22.16 9.69 -11.54
N LYS A 38 21.14 9.48 -10.70
CA LYS A 38 21.20 10.00 -9.32
C LYS A 38 22.17 9.15 -8.51
N GLU A 39 23.24 9.79 -8.07
CA GLU A 39 24.24 9.19 -7.19
C GLU A 39 23.58 8.77 -5.86
N ILE A 40 23.88 7.55 -5.38
CA ILE A 40 23.37 7.06 -4.09
C ILE A 40 24.11 7.83 -2.99
N PRO A 41 23.39 8.49 -2.05
CA PRO A 41 24.06 9.15 -0.92
C PRO A 41 24.86 8.15 -0.10
N ILE A 42 26.10 8.50 0.24
CA ILE A 42 26.91 7.74 1.19
C ILE A 42 26.17 7.70 2.53
N GLY A 43 26.11 6.52 3.14
CA GLY A 43 25.32 6.31 4.35
C GLY A 43 23.92 5.75 4.09
N THR A 44 23.52 5.55 2.82
CA THR A 44 22.23 4.91 2.50
C THR A 44 22.24 3.45 2.94
N GLN A 45 21.31 3.07 3.81
CA GLN A 45 21.17 1.67 4.26
C GLN A 45 20.50 0.81 3.20
N CYS A 46 20.93 -0.46 3.11
CA CYS A 46 20.28 -1.46 2.28
C CYS A 46 18.84 -1.66 2.77
N ARG A 47 17.87 -1.62 1.87
CA ARG A 47 16.44 -1.74 2.22
C ARG A 47 15.94 -3.19 2.33
N ASN A 48 16.77 -4.17 1.96
CA ASN A 48 16.39 -5.57 2.06
C ASN A 48 16.27 -6.00 3.54
N PRO A 49 15.18 -6.68 3.96
CA PRO A 49 14.99 -7.09 5.35
C PRO A 49 16.14 -7.92 5.91
N ALA A 50 16.55 -7.67 7.15
CA ALA A 50 17.73 -8.25 7.81
C ALA A 50 19.11 -7.83 7.26
N CYS A 51 19.17 -7.05 6.18
CA CYS A 51 20.45 -6.51 5.70
C CYS A 51 20.83 -5.24 6.48
N THR A 52 22.04 -5.21 7.04
CA THR A 52 22.55 -4.06 7.81
C THR A 52 23.63 -3.26 7.04
N LYS A 53 23.85 -3.60 5.77
CA LYS A 53 24.89 -2.96 4.95
C LYS A 53 24.49 -1.52 4.63
N THR A 54 25.51 -0.66 4.60
CA THR A 54 25.37 0.76 4.30
C THR A 54 26.24 1.08 3.09
N TYR A 55 25.70 1.85 2.16
CA TYR A 55 26.40 2.25 0.94
C TYR A 55 27.56 3.21 1.28
N ASP A 56 28.73 2.91 0.73
CA ASP A 56 29.89 3.78 0.73
C ASP A 56 30.55 3.83 -0.66
N LYS A 57 31.55 4.69 -0.85
CA LYS A 57 32.24 4.88 -2.14
C LYS A 57 33.02 3.65 -2.62
N ASN A 58 33.38 2.75 -1.70
CA ASN A 58 34.16 1.55 -1.96
C ASN A 58 33.28 0.29 -1.99
N PHE A 59 31.95 0.44 -1.97
CA PHE A 59 31.00 -0.65 -2.02
C PHE A 59 31.21 -1.51 -3.27
N ASP A 60 31.34 -2.82 -3.10
CA ASP A 60 31.43 -3.78 -4.20
C ASP A 60 30.01 -4.12 -4.72
N PRO A 61 29.64 -3.76 -5.95
CA PRO A 61 28.33 -4.09 -6.53
C PRO A 61 28.02 -5.59 -6.58
N ASN A 62 29.04 -6.46 -6.49
CA ASN A 62 28.88 -7.90 -6.49
C ASN A 62 28.81 -8.50 -5.08
N GLU A 63 28.87 -7.68 -4.02
CA GLU A 63 28.69 -8.17 -2.66
C GLU A 63 27.30 -8.81 -2.52
N THR A 64 27.26 -10.03 -2.00
CA THR A 64 26.02 -10.77 -1.79
C THR A 64 25.24 -10.19 -0.62
N CYS A 65 24.02 -9.74 -0.90
CA CYS A 65 23.05 -9.37 0.13
C CYS A 65 22.33 -10.62 0.63
N TRP A 66 22.41 -10.90 1.93
CA TRP A 66 21.57 -11.89 2.60
C TRP A 66 20.38 -11.19 3.26
N TYR A 67 19.16 -11.62 2.92
CA TYR A 67 17.93 -11.00 3.37
C TYR A 67 16.76 -11.98 3.47
N HIS A 68 15.65 -11.53 4.03
CA HIS A 68 14.37 -12.26 3.98
C HIS A 68 13.50 -11.75 2.84
N SER A 69 13.14 -12.63 1.90
CA SER A 69 12.24 -12.30 0.78
C SER A 69 10.75 -12.39 1.14
N GLY A 70 10.44 -12.89 2.34
CA GLY A 70 9.09 -12.99 2.87
C GLY A 70 8.72 -11.82 3.78
N THR A 71 7.52 -11.87 4.33
CA THR A 71 6.97 -10.85 5.23
C THR A 71 7.09 -11.28 6.69
N ALA A 72 7.18 -10.32 7.60
CA ALA A 72 7.18 -10.57 9.03
C ALA A 72 5.78 -11.01 9.50
N ILE A 73 5.70 -12.12 10.23
CA ILE A 73 4.46 -12.68 10.79
C ILE A 73 4.56 -12.67 12.32
N PHE A 74 3.51 -12.15 12.95
CA PHE A 74 3.34 -12.09 14.40
C PHE A 74 2.01 -12.77 14.74
N HIS A 75 2.08 -14.01 15.23
CA HIS A 75 0.88 -14.80 15.54
C HIS A 75 1.10 -15.63 16.81
N GLU A 76 0.14 -15.59 17.73
CA GLU A 76 0.16 -16.38 18.98
C GLU A 76 1.46 -16.21 19.80
N GLY A 77 1.98 -14.98 19.86
CA GLY A 77 3.22 -14.67 20.58
C GLY A 77 4.51 -15.06 19.84
N MET A 78 4.40 -15.74 18.70
CA MET A 78 5.53 -16.13 17.84
C MET A 78 5.78 -15.10 16.74
N LYS A 79 7.04 -14.94 16.36
CA LYS A 79 7.56 -13.99 15.37
C LYS A 79 8.44 -14.73 14.37
N TYR A 80 8.21 -14.55 13.08
CA TYR A 80 8.98 -15.22 12.02
C TYR A 80 8.80 -14.55 10.66
N TRP A 81 9.70 -14.84 9.71
CA TRP A 81 9.56 -14.42 8.31
C TRP A 81 8.88 -15.52 7.49
N SER A 82 7.92 -15.18 6.64
CA SER A 82 7.16 -16.17 5.84
C SER A 82 8.01 -16.98 4.87
N CYS A 83 9.20 -16.48 4.48
CA CYS A 83 10.14 -17.17 3.60
C CYS A 83 10.97 -18.27 4.29
N CYS A 84 10.92 -18.37 5.62
CA CYS A 84 11.65 -19.41 6.36
C CYS A 84 10.88 -19.86 7.61
N GLN A 85 11.34 -20.89 8.30
CA GLN A 85 10.63 -21.47 9.44
C GLN A 85 11.27 -21.11 10.79
N ARG A 86 12.13 -20.08 10.83
CA ARG A 86 12.82 -19.65 12.05
C ARG A 86 11.86 -18.82 12.92
N LYS A 87 11.25 -19.47 13.90
CA LYS A 87 10.31 -18.84 14.84
C LYS A 87 10.99 -18.49 16.15
N THR A 88 10.63 -17.33 16.70
CA THR A 88 11.07 -16.89 18.03
C THR A 88 9.92 -16.20 18.76
N SER A 89 9.87 -16.30 20.08
CA SER A 89 8.95 -15.50 20.91
C SER A 89 9.53 -14.13 21.26
N ASP A 90 10.86 -13.97 21.23
CA ASP A 90 11.55 -12.73 21.54
C ASP A 90 11.66 -11.80 20.32
N PHE A 91 11.43 -10.50 20.51
CA PHE A 91 11.41 -9.51 19.41
C PHE A 91 12.81 -9.14 18.93
N GLU A 92 13.77 -9.00 19.84
CA GLU A 92 15.15 -8.66 19.49
C GLU A 92 15.78 -9.79 18.68
N SER A 93 15.56 -11.03 19.12
CA SER A 93 15.96 -12.24 18.39
C SER A 93 15.31 -12.35 17.02
N PHE A 94 14.13 -11.76 16.80
CA PHE A 94 13.47 -11.70 15.48
C PHE A 94 14.16 -10.69 14.55
N LEU A 95 14.48 -9.50 15.06
CA LEU A 95 15.19 -8.46 14.30
C LEU A 95 16.62 -8.89 13.92
N GLN A 96 17.25 -9.69 14.77
CA GLN A 96 18.61 -10.22 14.55
C GLN A 96 18.65 -11.47 13.66
N GLN A 97 17.52 -11.98 13.16
CA GLN A 97 17.54 -13.15 12.27
C GLN A 97 18.28 -12.83 10.97
N GLU A 98 19.31 -13.61 10.67
CA GLU A 98 20.04 -13.51 9.41
C GLU A 98 19.12 -13.85 8.23
N GLY A 99 19.29 -13.14 7.12
CA GLY A 99 18.56 -13.43 5.89
C GLY A 99 18.67 -14.89 5.43
N CYS A 100 17.60 -15.42 4.84
CA CYS A 100 17.56 -16.79 4.31
C CYS A 100 17.65 -16.87 2.78
N THR A 101 17.63 -15.72 2.12
CA THR A 101 17.69 -15.57 0.66
C THR A 101 18.91 -14.72 0.31
N SER A 102 19.55 -14.99 -0.82
CA SER A 102 20.66 -14.19 -1.34
C SER A 102 20.28 -13.43 -2.61
N GLY A 103 20.90 -12.26 -2.80
CA GLY A 103 20.67 -11.42 -3.98
C GLY A 103 21.57 -10.20 -3.98
N ARG A 104 21.20 -9.15 -4.72
CA ARG A 104 21.93 -7.88 -4.74
C ARG A 104 21.42 -6.95 -3.65
N HIS A 105 22.30 -6.08 -3.17
CA HIS A 105 21.90 -5.02 -2.26
C HIS A 105 20.95 -4.02 -2.93
N CYS A 106 19.93 -3.60 -2.20
CA CYS A 106 18.97 -2.59 -2.64
C CYS A 106 19.27 -1.26 -1.93
N PHE A 107 20.13 -0.44 -2.56
CA PHE A 107 20.45 0.91 -2.10
C PHE A 107 19.77 2.00 -2.92
N ARG A 108 19.25 1.64 -4.10
CA ARG A 108 18.49 2.54 -4.98
C ARG A 108 17.02 2.22 -4.85
N ILE A 109 16.21 3.27 -4.87
CA ILE A 109 14.81 3.13 -5.25
C ILE A 109 14.81 3.08 -6.77
N ASP A 110 14.86 1.88 -7.34
CA ASP A 110 14.44 1.75 -8.72
C ASP A 110 12.94 2.03 -8.74
N LYS A 111 12.57 3.25 -9.17
CA LYS A 111 11.18 3.70 -9.36
C LYS A 111 10.33 2.73 -10.20
N ASN A 112 10.96 1.79 -10.89
CA ASN A 112 10.33 0.74 -11.68
C ASN A 112 10.33 -0.66 -11.03
N GLU A 113 11.14 -0.94 -10.01
CA GLU A 113 11.22 -2.27 -9.35
C GLU A 113 10.61 -2.30 -7.94
N VAL A 114 10.31 -1.14 -7.33
CA VAL A 114 9.58 -1.03 -6.04
C VAL A 114 8.05 -1.02 -6.23
N LYS A 115 7.52 -1.39 -7.41
CA LYS A 115 6.08 -1.70 -7.56
C LYS A 115 5.73 -3.11 -7.03
N ASN A 116 6.45 -3.59 -6.02
CA ASN A 116 6.00 -4.76 -5.26
C ASN A 116 4.84 -4.31 -4.38
N GLN A 117 3.64 -4.50 -4.91
CA GLN A 117 2.40 -4.62 -4.15
C GLN A 117 2.64 -5.45 -2.88
N ASN A 118 1.87 -5.14 -1.83
CA ASN A 118 1.63 -5.95 -0.63
C ASN A 118 2.45 -5.63 0.63
N ASN A 119 2.26 -4.44 1.21
CA ASN A 119 2.31 -4.36 2.67
C ASN A 119 1.28 -3.43 3.34
N CYS A 120 0.48 -2.66 2.58
CA CYS A 120 -0.64 -1.94 3.19
C CYS A 120 -1.76 -2.93 3.52
N ARG A 121 -2.00 -3.12 4.81
CA ARG A 121 -3.20 -3.80 5.31
C ARG A 121 -4.41 -2.96 4.95
N TYR A 122 -5.48 -3.60 4.49
CA TYR A 122 -6.80 -2.99 4.49
C TYR A 122 -7.78 -3.87 5.27
N ASP A 123 -8.83 -3.24 5.78
CA ASP A 123 -9.93 -3.89 6.48
C ASP A 123 -11.24 -3.37 5.93
N TRP A 124 -12.34 -4.10 6.15
CA TRP A 124 -13.66 -3.65 5.73
C TRP A 124 -14.69 -3.95 6.82
N HIS A 125 -15.64 -3.04 6.96
CA HIS A 125 -16.79 -3.23 7.83
C HIS A 125 -18.02 -2.59 7.20
N GLN A 126 -19.19 -2.84 7.76
CA GLN A 126 -20.45 -2.32 7.23
C GLN A 126 -21.40 -1.92 8.34
N THR A 127 -22.29 -1.00 8.01
CA THR A 127 -23.48 -0.66 8.80
C THR A 127 -24.72 -1.15 8.03
N GLY A 128 -25.91 -0.74 8.46
CA GLY A 128 -27.16 -1.05 7.74
C GLY A 128 -27.15 -0.53 6.30
N ASP A 129 -26.67 0.70 6.10
CA ASP A 129 -26.74 1.39 4.81
C ASP A 129 -25.38 1.60 4.15
N ASP A 130 -24.28 1.54 4.91
CA ASP A 130 -22.95 1.95 4.42
C ASP A 130 -21.95 0.79 4.50
N LEU A 131 -20.94 0.87 3.65
CA LEU A 131 -19.83 -0.07 3.55
C LEU A 131 -18.53 0.73 3.62
N TYR A 132 -17.63 0.35 4.50
CA TYR A 132 -16.37 1.05 4.73
C TYR A 132 -15.21 0.14 4.36
N VAL A 133 -14.31 0.64 3.52
CA VAL A 133 -13.00 0.04 3.24
C VAL A 133 -11.94 0.97 3.80
N THR A 134 -11.17 0.50 4.77
CA THR A 134 -10.11 1.27 5.42
C THR A 134 -8.76 0.72 5.02
N ILE A 135 -7.94 1.52 4.35
CA ILE A 135 -6.58 1.17 3.94
C ILE A 135 -5.61 1.86 4.91
N TYR A 136 -4.79 1.07 5.60
CA TYR A 136 -3.86 1.57 6.61
C TYR A 136 -2.47 1.80 5.99
N GLY A 137 -1.96 3.02 6.15
CA GLY A 137 -0.65 3.41 5.64
C GLY A 137 -0.26 4.79 6.19
N LYS A 138 1.03 4.97 6.51
CA LYS A 138 1.54 6.24 7.02
C LYS A 138 1.91 7.17 5.85
N LEU A 139 1.77 8.47 6.06
CA LEU A 139 2.13 9.51 5.09
C LEU A 139 1.45 9.31 3.73
N SER A 140 0.14 9.05 3.75
CA SER A 140 -0.65 8.96 2.51
C SER A 140 -0.57 10.25 1.72
N GLN A 141 -0.46 10.13 0.40
CA GLN A 141 -0.30 11.25 -0.54
C GLN A 141 -1.56 11.42 -1.38
N PRO A 142 -2.49 12.32 -1.00
CA PRO A 142 -3.74 12.51 -1.74
C PRO A 142 -3.55 13.00 -3.17
N ALA A 143 -2.43 13.69 -3.46
CA ALA A 143 -2.15 14.24 -4.78
C ALA A 143 -1.89 13.17 -5.86
N ASP A 144 -1.33 12.04 -5.46
CA ASP A 144 -0.92 10.95 -6.35
C ASP A 144 -1.79 9.69 -6.18
N SER A 145 -2.75 9.73 -5.24
CA SER A 145 -3.73 8.67 -5.00
C SER A 145 -5.03 8.90 -5.79
N TRP A 146 -5.68 7.83 -6.25
CA TRP A 146 -6.95 7.89 -6.96
C TRP A 146 -7.90 6.75 -6.60
N PHE A 147 -9.20 7.02 -6.77
CA PHE A 147 -10.27 6.08 -6.45
C PHE A 147 -11.33 6.13 -7.53
N GLU A 148 -11.73 4.96 -8.02
CA GLU A 148 -12.80 4.80 -8.99
C GLU A 148 -13.76 3.74 -8.47
N CYS A 149 -15.06 4.00 -8.59
CA CYS A 149 -16.05 2.96 -8.37
C CYS A 149 -17.18 3.07 -9.39
N ASP A 150 -17.71 1.90 -9.76
CA ASP A 150 -18.99 1.78 -10.43
C ASP A 150 -20.02 1.16 -9.47
N GLN A 151 -21.16 0.72 -9.99
CA GLN A 151 -22.21 0.13 -9.16
C GLN A 151 -21.76 -1.17 -8.46
N VAL A 152 -20.78 -1.91 -8.99
CA VAL A 152 -20.39 -3.24 -8.52
C VAL A 152 -18.88 -3.46 -8.43
N ASN A 153 -18.04 -2.47 -8.70
CA ASN A 153 -16.58 -2.56 -8.63
C ASN A 153 -15.98 -1.39 -7.86
N LEU A 154 -14.92 -1.67 -7.11
CA LEU A 154 -14.09 -0.68 -6.45
C LEU A 154 -12.64 -0.82 -6.91
N LYS A 155 -12.07 0.31 -7.36
CA LYS A 155 -10.65 0.48 -7.62
C LYS A 155 -10.07 1.58 -6.76
N ALA A 156 -8.96 1.29 -6.10
CA ALA A 156 -8.22 2.25 -5.32
C ALA A 156 -6.73 2.11 -5.60
N HIS A 157 -6.09 3.24 -5.84
CA HIS A 157 -4.65 3.39 -5.91
C HIS A 157 -4.25 4.40 -4.86
N VAL A 158 -3.39 3.99 -3.93
CA VAL A 158 -2.95 4.87 -2.86
C VAL A 158 -1.44 4.84 -2.73
N GLU A 159 -0.86 6.02 -2.81
CA GLU A 159 0.56 6.24 -2.54
C GLU A 159 0.77 6.63 -1.07
N TYR A 160 1.76 6.01 -0.45
CA TYR A 160 2.15 6.17 0.96
C TYR A 160 3.66 6.35 1.09
N ASP A 161 4.11 6.67 2.31
CA ASP A 161 5.54 6.83 2.63
C ASP A 161 6.26 7.86 1.70
N ASP A 162 5.61 8.99 1.42
CA ASP A 162 6.14 10.04 0.52
C ASP A 162 6.34 9.58 -0.95
N GLY A 163 5.47 8.67 -1.39
CA GLY A 163 5.51 8.12 -2.76
C GLY A 163 6.40 6.88 -2.92
N ASP A 164 7.02 6.39 -1.83
CA ASP A 164 7.87 5.19 -1.84
C ASP A 164 7.06 3.88 -1.86
N SER A 165 5.79 3.92 -1.46
CA SER A 165 4.91 2.75 -1.32
C SER A 165 3.60 2.93 -2.10
N ILE A 166 3.17 1.90 -2.84
CA ILE A 166 1.88 1.91 -3.57
C ILE A 166 1.00 0.74 -3.13
N PHE A 167 -0.26 1.04 -2.81
CA PHE A 167 -1.32 0.04 -2.61
C PHE A 167 -2.32 0.11 -3.75
N ASN A 168 -2.64 -1.05 -4.34
CA ASN A 168 -3.71 -1.16 -5.34
C ASN A 168 -4.77 -2.15 -4.83
N LEU A 169 -6.03 -1.73 -4.89
CA LEU A 169 -7.21 -2.57 -4.68
C LEU A 169 -8.04 -2.51 -5.95
N ASP A 170 -8.37 -3.66 -6.53
CA ASP A 170 -9.30 -3.78 -7.65
C ASP A 170 -10.18 -5.00 -7.36
N VAL A 171 -11.42 -4.76 -6.92
CA VAL A 171 -12.30 -5.80 -6.41
C VAL A 171 -13.73 -5.66 -6.92
N PRO A 172 -14.37 -6.77 -7.36
CA PRO A 172 -15.81 -6.80 -7.58
C PRO A 172 -16.51 -6.86 -6.22
N LEU A 173 -17.42 -5.93 -5.99
CA LEU A 173 -18.23 -5.82 -4.78
C LEU A 173 -19.33 -6.90 -4.75
N TRP A 174 -19.67 -7.36 -3.55
CA TRP A 174 -20.69 -8.39 -3.36
C TRP A 174 -22.09 -7.96 -3.81
N GLY A 175 -22.39 -6.66 -3.75
CA GLY A 175 -23.67 -6.10 -4.19
C GLY A 175 -23.53 -4.71 -4.77
N ALA A 176 -24.67 -4.13 -5.14
CA ALA A 176 -24.72 -2.82 -5.77
C ALA A 176 -24.52 -1.66 -4.76
N ILE A 177 -23.78 -0.63 -5.16
CA ILE A 177 -23.60 0.62 -4.42
C ILE A 177 -24.17 1.83 -5.18
N ASN A 178 -24.53 2.88 -4.45
CA ASN A 178 -24.87 4.19 -5.00
C ASN A 178 -23.62 5.08 -5.00
N VAL A 179 -23.02 5.22 -6.17
CA VAL A 179 -21.75 5.93 -6.39
C VAL A 179 -21.84 7.41 -5.99
N ASP A 180 -22.95 8.08 -6.32
CA ASP A 180 -23.13 9.52 -6.06
C ASP A 180 -23.11 9.87 -4.56
N ASN A 181 -23.48 8.91 -3.71
CA ASN A 181 -23.51 9.06 -2.25
C ASN A 181 -22.33 8.38 -1.56
N SER A 182 -21.29 8.05 -2.31
CA SER A 182 -20.08 7.41 -1.80
C SER A 182 -18.94 8.45 -1.73
N GLN A 183 -18.11 8.38 -0.70
CA GLN A 183 -17.06 9.36 -0.41
C GLN A 183 -15.74 8.71 0.04
N VAL A 184 -14.62 9.41 -0.14
CA VAL A 184 -13.31 9.03 0.40
C VAL A 184 -12.81 10.10 1.34
N THR A 185 -12.28 9.66 2.49
CA THR A 185 -11.56 10.50 3.45
C THR A 185 -10.12 10.03 3.53
N MET A 186 -9.17 10.92 3.28
CA MET A 186 -7.73 10.62 3.41
C MET A 186 -7.14 11.33 4.62
N THR A 187 -6.32 10.61 5.39
CA THR A 187 -5.56 11.13 6.52
C THR A 187 -4.11 10.64 6.44
N ALA A 188 -3.21 11.25 7.19
CA ALA A 188 -1.81 10.82 7.24
C ALA A 188 -1.62 9.37 7.73
N ALA A 189 -2.62 8.75 8.39
CA ALA A 189 -2.50 7.41 8.95
C ALA A 189 -3.37 6.34 8.26
N LYS A 190 -4.37 6.75 7.48
CA LYS A 190 -5.32 5.86 6.81
C LYS A 190 -6.10 6.56 5.71
N VAL A 191 -6.63 5.75 4.81
CA VAL A 191 -7.66 6.13 3.83
C VAL A 191 -8.94 5.38 4.14
N GLU A 192 -10.06 6.07 4.15
CA GLU A 192 -11.39 5.50 4.41
C GLU A 192 -12.31 5.76 3.23
N ILE A 193 -12.72 4.69 2.54
CA ILE A 193 -13.66 4.70 1.43
C ILE A 193 -15.01 4.29 2.00
N CYS A 194 -15.97 5.20 2.02
CA CYS A 194 -17.34 4.96 2.45
C CYS A 194 -18.25 4.85 1.21
N MET A 195 -18.82 3.67 1.00
CA MET A 195 -19.73 3.38 -0.10
C MET A 195 -21.16 3.22 0.41
N LYS A 196 -22.12 3.83 -0.27
CA LYS A 196 -23.54 3.70 0.07
C LYS A 196 -24.11 2.44 -0.58
N LYS A 197 -24.66 1.50 0.18
CA LYS A 197 -25.33 0.33 -0.41
C LYS A 197 -26.60 0.76 -1.14
N SER A 198 -26.85 0.18 -2.31
CA SER A 198 -28.12 0.39 -3.03
C SER A 198 -29.29 -0.26 -2.29
N GLU A 199 -29.02 -1.37 -1.60
CA GLU A 199 -30.00 -2.11 -0.81
C GLU A 199 -29.55 -2.22 0.65
N LYS A 200 -30.51 -2.10 1.58
CA LYS A 200 -30.27 -2.17 3.03
C LYS A 200 -30.11 -3.62 3.51
N VAL A 201 -29.16 -4.32 2.91
CA VAL A 201 -28.87 -5.73 3.16
C VAL A 201 -27.47 -5.87 3.77
N SER A 202 -27.32 -6.82 4.69
CA SER A 202 -26.01 -7.18 5.24
C SER A 202 -25.25 -8.04 4.23
N TRP A 203 -24.03 -7.61 3.89
CA TRP A 203 -23.17 -8.33 2.96
C TRP A 203 -22.35 -9.37 3.71
N PRO A 204 -22.39 -10.66 3.35
CA PRO A 204 -21.59 -11.68 4.04
C PRO A 204 -20.08 -11.54 3.75
N LYS A 205 -19.71 -10.89 2.65
CA LYS A 205 -18.34 -10.62 2.21
C LYS A 205 -18.28 -9.26 1.51
N LEU A 206 -17.10 -8.65 1.46
CA LEU A 206 -16.86 -7.47 0.62
C LEU A 206 -16.90 -7.82 -0.87
N ILE A 207 -16.21 -8.92 -1.22
CA ILE A 207 -15.90 -9.28 -2.60
C ILE A 207 -16.87 -10.36 -3.08
N PHE A 208 -17.38 -10.20 -4.30
CA PHE A 208 -18.10 -11.26 -5.01
C PHE A 208 -17.11 -12.32 -5.52
N VAL A 209 -17.37 -13.59 -5.21
CA VAL A 209 -16.56 -14.72 -5.71
C VAL A 209 -17.49 -15.60 -6.53
N GLU A 210 -17.24 -15.69 -7.84
CA GLU A 210 -17.92 -16.68 -8.67
C GLU A 210 -17.56 -18.08 -8.17
N GLN A 211 -18.59 -18.88 -7.83
CA GLN A 211 -18.37 -20.29 -7.53
C GLN A 211 -18.08 -21.00 -8.85
N THR A 212 -16.84 -21.47 -9.05
CA THR A 212 -16.55 -22.40 -10.13
C THR A 212 -17.41 -23.65 -9.96
N PRO A 213 -18.16 -24.10 -10.97
CA PRO A 213 -18.94 -25.31 -10.85
C PRO A 213 -18.03 -26.49 -10.52
N VAL A 214 -18.28 -27.16 -9.39
CA VAL A 214 -17.62 -28.43 -9.07
C VAL A 214 -18.06 -29.45 -10.11
N GLU A 215 -17.17 -29.80 -11.04
CA GLU A 215 -17.36 -30.96 -11.90
C GLU A 215 -17.53 -32.19 -10.99
N LYS A 216 -18.76 -32.68 -10.91
CA LYS A 216 -19.03 -33.98 -10.29
C LYS A 216 -18.32 -35.03 -11.14
N LEU A 217 -17.15 -35.48 -10.69
CA LEU A 217 -16.56 -36.73 -11.14
C LEU A 217 -17.54 -37.85 -10.77
N ASN A 218 -18.43 -38.17 -11.71
CA ASN A 218 -19.24 -39.37 -11.67
C ASN A 218 -18.30 -40.54 -11.93
N ASN A 219 -17.85 -41.20 -10.86
CA ASN A 219 -17.25 -42.53 -10.96
C ASN A 219 -18.38 -43.51 -11.34
N ASN A 220 -18.31 -44.00 -12.58
CA ASN A 220 -19.07 -45.15 -13.06
C ASN A 220 -18.18 -46.38 -12.99
#